data_AF-A0A0Q3RLP4-F1
#
_entry.id   AF-A0A0Q3RLP4-F1
#
_cell.length_a   1.000
_cell.length_b   1.000
_cell.length_c   1.000
_cell.angle_alpha   90.00
_cell.angle_beta   90.00
_cell.angle_gamma   90.00
#
_symmetry.space_group_name_H-M   'P 1'
#
loop_
_entity.id
_entity.type
_entity.pdbx_description
1 polymer ?
#
loop_
_entity_poly.entity_id
_entity_poly.type
_entity_poly.pdbx_seq_one_letter_code
_entity_poly.pdbx_strand_id
1 'polypeptide(L)' 'MPTPVPAARQCLSPAAVAALDAAVASARRRAHAQTTSLHLISSLLAPTAAAPLLRDALARARSAAYSPRLQLKALELCFA' A
#
# COMPACT_ATOMS: atom_id res chain seq x y z
N MET A 1 13.39 -15.28 -5.75
CA MET A 1 12.14 -15.82 -6.34
C MET A 1 10.98 -14.95 -5.90
N PRO A 2 10.06 -14.51 -6.79
CA PRO A 2 8.88 -13.76 -6.34
C PRO A 2 7.95 -14.68 -5.54
N THR A 3 7.43 -14.18 -4.41
CA THR A 3 6.48 -14.93 -3.57
C THR A 3 5.14 -15.06 -4.31
N PRO A 4 4.58 -16.28 -4.47
CA PRO A 4 3.26 -16.45 -5.04
C PRO A 4 2.17 -15.72 -4.23
N VAL A 5 1.25 -15.04 -4.91
CA VAL A 5 0.15 -14.29 -4.26
C VAL A 5 -0.66 -15.16 -3.28
N PRO A 6 -1.04 -16.42 -3.61
CA PRO A 6 -1.79 -17.25 -2.67
C PRO A 6 -1.01 -17.56 -1.38
N ALA A 7 0.30 -17.78 -1.48
CA ALA A 7 1.15 -18.01 -0.31
C ALA A 7 1.25 -16.74 0.55
N ALA A 8 1.40 -15.57 -0.07
CA ALA A 8 1.40 -14.31 0.66
C ALA A 8 0.09 -14.07 1.43
N ARG A 9 -1.06 -14.36 0.83
CA ARG A 9 -2.37 -14.19 1.48
C ARG A 9 -2.53 -15.00 2.78
N GLN A 10 -1.98 -16.21 2.83
CA GLN A 10 -2.07 -17.08 4.01
C GLN A 10 -1.33 -16.53 5.23
N CYS A 11 -0.36 -15.63 5.01
CA CYS A 11 0.45 -15.02 6.07
C CYS A 11 -0.05 -13.63 6.49
N LEU A 12 -1.16 -13.14 5.94
CA LEU A 12 -1.66 -11.78 6.14
C LEU A 12 -2.96 -11.74 6.92
N SER A 13 -3.18 -10.65 7.64
CA SER A 13 -4.49 -10.36 8.23
C SER A 13 -5.52 -10.10 7.13
N PRO A 14 -6.82 -10.31 7.39
CA PRO A 14 -7.87 -10.06 6.38
C PRO A 14 -7.83 -8.65 5.79
N ALA A 15 -7.56 -7.64 6.62
CA ALA A 15 -7.42 -6.25 6.17
C ALA A 15 -6.21 -6.05 5.22
N ALA A 16 -5.11 -6.76 5.45
CA ALA A 16 -3.93 -6.70 4.59
C ALA A 16 -4.12 -7.49 3.28
N VAL A 17 -4.94 -8.56 3.28
CA VAL A 17 -5.30 -9.30 2.05
C VAL A 17 -6.06 -8.40 1.07
N ALA A 18 -7.01 -7.59 1.55
CA ALA A 18 -7.74 -6.66 0.69
C ALA A 18 -6.80 -5.64 0.00
N ALA A 19 -5.79 -5.16 0.71
CA ALA A 19 -4.78 -4.25 0.15
C ALA A 19 -3.87 -4.96 -0.88
N LEU A 20 -3.47 -6.21 -0.62
CA LEU A 20 -2.73 -7.04 -1.58
C LEU A 20 -3.54 -7.26 -2.87
N ASP A 21 -4.84 -7.50 -2.75
CA ASP A 21 -5.71 -7.74 -3.91
C ASP A 21 -5.86 -6.49 -4.79
N ALA A 22 -6.02 -5.33 -4.16
CA ALA A 22 -5.99 -4.05 -4.85
C ALA A 22 -4.63 -3.81 -5.56
N ALA A 23 -3.52 -4.21 -4.92
CA ALA A 23 -2.18 -4.07 -5.49
C ALA A 23 -1.97 -4.97 -6.71
N VAL A 24 -2.42 -6.23 -6.65
CA VAL A 24 -2.39 -7.18 -7.78
C VAL A 24 -3.25 -6.65 -8.94
N ALA A 25 -4.44 -6.14 -8.64
CA ALA A 25 -5.30 -5.51 -9.65
C ALA A 25 -4.63 -4.28 -10.30
N SER A 26 -3.95 -3.45 -9.51
CA SER A 26 -3.19 -2.30 -10.00
C SER A 26 -2.05 -2.71 -10.93
N ALA A 27 -1.24 -3.69 -10.51
CA ALA A 27 -0.15 -4.25 -11.33
C ALA A 27 -0.66 -4.77 -12.68
N ARG A 28 -1.77 -5.52 -12.65
CA ARG A 28 -2.41 -6.05 -13.87
C ARG A 28 -2.92 -4.94 -14.79
N ARG A 29 -3.58 -3.91 -14.26
CA ARG A 29 -4.05 -2.75 -15.06
C ARG A 29 -2.90 -2.01 -15.74
N ARG A 30 -1.74 -1.95 -15.10
CA ARG A 30 -0.51 -1.33 -15.64
C ARG A 30 0.32 -2.30 -16.49
N ALA A 31 -0.17 -3.50 -16.77
CA ALA A 31 0.53 -4.57 -17.50
C ALA A 31 1.91 -4.94 -16.90
N HIS A 32 2.07 -4.79 -15.58
CA HIS A 32 3.27 -5.20 -14.88
C HIS A 32 3.23 -6.70 -14.56
N ALA A 33 4.30 -7.42 -14.92
CA ALA A 33 4.41 -8.87 -14.70
C ALA A 33 4.49 -9.27 -13.22
N GLN A 34 4.86 -8.34 -12.34
CA GLN A 34 5.02 -8.59 -10.91
C GLN A 34 4.30 -7.54 -10.08
N THR A 35 3.70 -8.01 -8.97
CA THR A 35 3.23 -7.09 -7.93
C THR A 35 4.43 -6.71 -7.07
N THR A 36 4.72 -5.41 -6.98
CA THR A 36 5.84 -4.87 -6.22
C THR A 36 5.34 -4.17 -4.95
N SER A 37 6.27 -3.81 -4.07
CA SER A 37 5.99 -3.00 -2.89
C SER A 37 5.32 -1.67 -3.23
N LEU A 38 5.63 -1.06 -4.38
CA LEU A 38 5.01 0.20 -4.80
C LEU A 38 3.51 0.05 -5.05
N HIS A 39 3.07 -1.04 -5.69
CA HIS A 39 1.65 -1.30 -5.88
C HIS A 39 0.93 -1.48 -4.53
N LEU A 40 1.59 -2.14 -3.56
CA LEU A 40 1.05 -2.36 -2.23
C LEU A 40 0.92 -1.05 -1.44
N ILE A 41 1.96 -0.23 -1.44
CA ILE A 41 1.95 1.08 -0.78
C ILE A 41 0.88 1.98 -1.40
N SER A 42 0.78 2.04 -2.73
CA SER A 42 -0.27 2.79 -3.43
C SER A 42 -1.67 2.34 -2.99
N SER A 43 -1.93 1.03 -2.89
CA SER A 43 -3.21 0.49 -2.40
C SER A 43 -3.50 0.85 -0.95
N LEU A 44 -2.49 0.85 -0.07
CA LEU A 44 -2.64 1.23 1.35
C LEU A 44 -2.83 2.73 1.55
N LEU A 45 -2.35 3.54 0.59
CA LEU A 45 -2.57 4.99 0.54
C LEU A 45 -3.78 5.36 -0.32
N ALA A 46 -4.56 4.43 -0.86
CA ALA A 46 -5.76 4.80 -1.61
C ALA A 46 -6.81 5.42 -0.67
N PRO A 47 -7.54 6.49 -1.05
CA PRO A 47 -8.62 7.05 -0.23
C PRO A 47 -9.72 6.03 0.08
N THR A 48 -9.91 5.07 -0.82
CA THR A 48 -10.89 3.97 -0.72
C THR A 48 -10.32 2.71 -0.08
N ALA A 49 -9.15 2.78 0.56
CA ALA A 49 -8.56 1.62 1.22
C ALA A 49 -9.49 1.12 2.34
N ALA A 50 -9.79 -0.19 2.33
CA ALA A 50 -10.70 -0.81 3.29
C ALA A 50 -10.28 -0.61 4.77
N ALA A 51 -8.99 -0.37 5.01
CA ALA A 51 -8.47 0.07 6.28
C ALA A 51 -7.34 1.08 6.05
N PRO A 52 -7.36 2.27 6.68
CA PRO A 52 -6.32 3.30 6.53
C PRO A 52 -5.04 2.96 7.32
N LEU A 53 -4.62 1.68 7.34
CA LEU A 53 -3.54 1.16 8.18
C LEU A 53 -2.25 1.99 8.05
N LEU A 54 -1.85 2.32 6.82
CA LEU A 54 -0.63 3.07 6.57
C LEU A 54 -0.80 4.56 6.87
N ARG A 55 -1.96 5.16 6.57
CA ARG A 55 -2.23 6.57 6.92
C ARG A 55 -2.23 6.76 8.44
N ASP A 56 -2.87 5.88 9.17
CA ASP A 56 -2.94 5.92 10.63
C ASP A 56 -1.57 5.68 11.26
N ALA A 57 -0.80 4.73 10.73
CA ALA A 57 0.56 4.48 11.18
C ALA A 57 1.46 5.70 10.93
N LEU A 58 1.37 6.33 9.76
CA LEU A 58 2.11 7.56 9.43
C LEU A 58 1.68 8.75 10.30
N ALA A 59 0.39 8.89 10.61
CA ALA A 59 -0.09 9.93 11.51
C ALA A 59 0.46 9.79 12.94
N ARG A 60 0.66 8.54 13.41
CA ARG A 60 1.30 8.24 14.70
C ARG A 60 2.83 8.31 14.67
N ALA A 61 3.44 8.13 13.50
CA ALA A 61 4.88 8.20 13.33
C ALA A 61 5.35 9.65 13.59
N ARG A 62 5.85 9.90 14.81
CA ARG A 62 6.42 11.20 15.20
C ARG A 62 7.80 11.39 14.57
N SER A 63 7.84 11.68 13.27
CA SER A 63 9.05 12.21 12.63
C SER A 63 9.13 13.71 12.89
N ALA A 64 10.20 14.18 13.53
CA ALA A 64 10.41 15.61 13.79
C ALA A 64 10.85 16.38 12.53
N ALA A 65 11.23 15.69 11.46
CA ALA A 65 11.80 16.32 10.27
C ALA A 65 10.73 17.00 9.39
N TYR A 66 9.52 16.45 9.32
CA TYR A 66 8.44 16.97 8.48
C TYR A 66 7.07 16.71 9.12
N SER A 67 6.09 17.58 8.82
CA SER A 67 4.72 17.34 9.29
C SER A 67 4.13 16.07 8.65
N PRO A 68 3.39 15.23 9.40
CA PRO A 68 2.77 14.02 8.85
C PRO A 68 1.87 14.28 7.64
N ARG A 69 1.20 15.45 7.61
CA ARG A 69 0.39 15.90 6.46
C ARG A 69 1.25 16.07 5.19
N LEU A 70 2.43 16.67 5.31
CA LEU A 70 3.34 16.88 4.18
C LEU A 70 3.91 15.56 3.66
N GLN A 71 4.32 14.66 4.57
CA GLN A 71 4.82 13.34 4.21
C GLN A 71 3.76 12.52 3.47
N LEU A 72 2.53 12.50 3.97
CA LEU A 72 1.43 11.80 3.32
C LEU A 72 1.14 12.39 1.93
N LYS A 73 1.11 13.72 1.80
CA LYS A 73 0.88 14.38 0.52
C LYS A 73 1.99 14.07 -0.49
N ALA A 74 3.24 14.04 -0.06
CA ALA A 74 4.36 13.65 -0.91
C ALA A 74 4.22 12.22 -1.44
N LEU A 75 3.84 11.27 -0.56
CA LEU A 75 3.59 9.90 -0.99
C LEU A 75 2.42 9.83 -1.99
N GLU A 76 1.31 10.52 -1.73
CA GLU A 76 0.18 10.57 -2.67
C GLU A 76 0.59 11.09 -4.06
N LEU A 77 1.49 12.09 -4.13
CA LEU A 77 2.01 12.60 -5.40
C LEU A 77 2.96 11.61 -6.09
N CYS A 78 3.77 10.86 -5.35
CA CYS A 78 4.68 9.86 -5.91
C CYS A 78 3.96 8.61 -6.45
N PHE A 79 2.75 8.33 -5.94
CA PHE A 79 1.98 7.12 -6.28
C PHE A 79 0.74 7.38 -7.14
N ALA A 80 0.43 8.64 -7.47
CA ALA A 80 -0.56 9.04 -8.48
C ALA A 80 -0.10 8.55 -9.88
#